data_AF-A0A847ERT8-F1
#
_entry.id   AF-A0A847ERT8-F1
#
_cell.length_a   1.000
_cell.length_b   1.000
_cell.length_c   1.000
_cell.angle_alpha   90.00
_cell.angle_beta   90.00
_cell.angle_gamma   90.00
#
_symmetry.space_group_name_H-M   'P 1'
#
loop_
_entity.id
_entity.type
_entity.pdbx_description
1 polymer ?
#
loop_
_entity_poly.entity_id
_entity_poly.type
_entity_poly.pdbx_seq_one_letter_code
_entity_poly.pdbx_strand_id
1 'polypeptide(L)'
;MPNRKLVAVAGALALAVGLSACAESQRTPTTSAPQGTTGATAAPTDSGNANADATFIFGAAGAPKLFDPFYASDGETFRVTRQIYEQLLDFV
;
A
#
# COMPACT_ATOMS: atom_id res chain seq x y z
N MET A 1 -30.76 31.09 -29.50
CA MET A 1 -29.30 31.02 -29.67
C MET A 1 -28.71 30.69 -28.30
N PRO A 2 -28.12 29.51 -28.08
CA PRO A 2 -27.60 29.17 -26.75
C PRO A 2 -26.59 30.24 -26.32
N ASN A 3 -26.76 30.77 -25.12
CA ASN A 3 -25.96 31.87 -24.60
C ASN A 3 -24.50 31.44 -24.59
N ARG A 4 -23.73 31.91 -25.59
CA ARG A 4 -22.33 31.51 -25.83
C ARG A 4 -21.45 31.72 -24.60
N LYS A 5 -21.80 32.70 -23.77
CA LYS A 5 -21.18 32.96 -22.46
C LYS A 5 -21.41 31.85 -21.44
N LEU A 6 -22.62 31.27 -21.42
CA LEU A 6 -23.00 30.20 -20.49
C LEU A 6 -22.33 28.87 -20.84
N VAL A 7 -22.14 28.60 -22.14
CA VAL A 7 -21.38 27.43 -22.62
C VAL A 7 -19.90 27.55 -22.26
N ALA A 8 -19.31 28.74 -22.37
CA ALA A 8 -17.92 28.97 -22.01
C ALA A 8 -17.65 28.77 -20.50
N VAL A 9 -18.58 29.25 -19.65
CA VAL A 9 -18.46 29.09 -18.19
C VAL A 9 -18.58 27.61 -17.78
N ALA A 10 -19.54 26.87 -18.35
CA ALA A 10 -19.71 25.45 -18.04
C ALA A 10 -18.50 24.60 -18.47
N GLY A 11 -17.91 24.90 -19.64
CA GLY A 11 -16.70 24.21 -20.11
C GLY A 11 -15.47 24.45 -19.23
N ALA A 12 -15.28 25.70 -18.76
CA ALA A 12 -14.17 26.04 -17.86
C ALA A 12 -14.29 25.32 -16.50
N LEU A 13 -15.50 25.21 -15.96
CA LEU A 13 -15.75 24.52 -14.69
C LEU A 13 -15.50 23.02 -14.80
N ALA A 14 -15.91 22.39 -15.90
CA ALA A 14 -15.65 20.97 -16.15
C ALA A 14 -14.15 20.65 -16.31
N LEU A 15 -13.39 21.54 -16.97
CA LEU A 15 -11.93 21.40 -17.10
C LEU A 15 -11.21 21.53 -15.75
N ALA A 16 -11.63 22.47 -14.89
CA ALA A 16 -11.04 22.65 -13.58
C ALA A 16 -11.22 21.42 -12.67
N VAL A 17 -12.39 20.76 -12.74
CA VAL A 17 -12.67 19.51 -11.99
C VAL A 17 -11.93 18.30 -12.58
N GLY A 18 -11.68 18.28 -13.90
CA GLY A 18 -10.94 17.20 -14.56
C GLY A 18 -9.44 17.18 -14.24
N LEU A 19 -8.82 18.34 -14.01
CA LEU A 19 -7.38 18.42 -13.73
C LEU A 19 -7.00 17.84 -12.35
N SER A 20 -7.92 17.71 -11.39
CA SER A 20 -7.66 17.04 -10.12
C SER A 20 -7.72 15.51 -10.20
N ALA A 21 -8.13 14.94 -11.34
CA ALA A 21 -8.25 13.49 -11.52
C ALA A 21 -7.00 12.83 -12.16
N CYS A 22 -6.09 13.63 -12.72
CA CYS A 22 -4.81 13.15 -13.28
C CYS A 22 -3.63 13.42 -12.34
N ALA A 23 -3.82 13.27 -11.03
CA ALA A 23 -2.70 13.06 -10.13
C ALA A 23 -2.11 11.67 -10.45
N GLU A 24 -1.10 11.64 -11.32
CA GLU A 24 -0.22 10.48 -11.52
C GLU A 24 0.20 9.97 -10.14
N SER A 25 -0.13 8.71 -9.83
CA SER A 25 0.15 8.10 -8.53
C SER A 25 1.62 7.72 -8.44
N GLN A 26 2.50 8.72 -8.40
CA GLN A 26 3.82 8.55 -7.83
C GLN A 26 3.64 8.48 -6.32
N ARG A 27 3.32 7.29 -5.82
CA ARG A 27 3.38 6.98 -4.39
C ARG A 27 4.82 7.21 -3.94
N THR A 28 5.09 8.44 -3.53
CA THR A 28 6.37 8.85 -2.98
C THR A 28 6.57 8.02 -1.71
N PRO A 29 7.69 7.29 -1.58
CA PRO A 29 8.02 6.59 -0.36
C PRO A 29 8.44 7.64 0.66
N THR A 30 7.46 8.31 1.29
CA THR A 30 7.74 9.18 2.43
C THR A 30 7.76 8.31 3.67
N THR A 31 8.96 8.01 4.12
CA THR A 31 9.20 7.76 5.54
C THR A 31 8.63 8.94 6.33
N SER A 32 7.74 8.62 7.28
CA SER A 32 7.17 9.47 8.34
C SER A 32 5.83 10.18 8.05
N ALA A 33 4.71 9.54 8.44
CA ALA A 33 3.83 9.99 9.54
C ALA A 33 2.58 9.08 9.70
N PRO A 34 1.98 8.99 10.91
CA PRO A 34 1.07 7.92 11.32
C PRO A 34 -0.43 8.24 11.11
N GLN A 35 -1.25 7.23 11.41
CA GLN A 35 -2.71 7.21 11.65
C GLN A 35 -3.53 6.61 10.50
N GLY A 36 -4.25 5.56 10.85
CA GLY A 36 -4.91 4.66 9.92
C GLY A 36 -6.00 5.29 9.07
N THR A 37 -6.13 4.77 7.86
CA THR A 37 -7.37 4.20 7.31
C THR A 37 -7.06 3.53 5.98
N THR A 38 -7.56 2.31 5.84
CA THR A 38 -7.94 1.64 4.58
C THR A 38 -6.84 1.25 3.60
N GLY A 39 -6.45 -0.03 3.69
CA GLY A 39 -6.22 -0.94 2.55
C GLY A 39 -5.46 -0.38 1.36
N ALA A 40 -4.13 -0.40 1.42
CA ALA A 40 -3.31 -0.30 0.22
C ALA A 40 -3.40 -1.64 -0.54
N THR A 41 -4.32 -1.74 -1.50
CA THR A 41 -4.22 -2.73 -2.57
C THR A 41 -2.99 -2.38 -3.42
N ALA A 42 -1.91 -3.13 -3.21
CA ALA A 42 -0.81 -3.18 -4.17
C ALA A 42 -1.35 -3.83 -5.46
N ALA A 43 -1.38 -3.06 -6.55
CA ALA A 43 -1.56 -3.65 -7.88
C ALA A 43 -0.31 -4.51 -8.17
N PRO A 44 -0.45 -5.73 -8.71
CA PRO A 44 0.70 -6.53 -9.08
C PRO A 44 1.34 -5.88 -10.30
N THR A 45 2.52 -5.29 -10.14
CA THR A 45 3.37 -4.95 -11.28
C THR A 45 4.06 -6.23 -11.73
N ASP A 46 3.51 -6.80 -12.80
CA ASP A 46 4.07 -7.95 -13.50
C ASP A 46 5.34 -7.47 -14.24
N SER A 47 6.47 -7.49 -13.53
CA SER A 47 7.79 -7.36 -14.12
C SER A 47 8.76 -8.11 -13.24
N GLY A 48 9.34 -9.19 -13.75
CA GLY A 48 10.23 -10.13 -13.06
C GLY A 48 11.54 -9.56 -12.48
N ASN A 49 11.62 -8.24 -12.29
CA ASN A 49 12.59 -7.59 -11.44
C ASN A 49 11.89 -7.26 -10.12
N ALA A 50 11.99 -8.18 -9.15
CA ALA A 50 11.67 -7.86 -7.77
C ALA A 50 12.51 -6.63 -7.38
N ASN A 51 11.85 -5.49 -7.21
CA ASN A 51 12.50 -4.28 -6.74
C ASN A 51 13.02 -4.58 -5.32
N ALA A 52 14.34 -4.71 -5.17
CA ALA A 52 14.99 -5.03 -3.89
C ALA A 52 14.65 -4.01 -2.79
N ASP A 53 14.29 -2.79 -3.19
CA ASP A 53 13.91 -1.69 -2.29
C ASP A 53 12.39 -1.51 -2.14
N ALA A 54 11.58 -2.43 -2.67
CA ALA A 54 10.13 -2.34 -2.51
C ALA A 54 9.72 -2.63 -1.07
N THR A 55 8.89 -1.74 -0.50
CA THR A 55 8.24 -2.00 0.78
C THR A 55 7.02 -2.89 0.59
N PHE A 56 7.07 -4.10 1.13
CA PHE A 56 5.92 -5.00 1.22
C PHE A 56 5.14 -4.73 2.52
N ILE A 57 3.88 -4.30 2.41
CA ILE A 57 2.99 -4.06 3.55
C ILE A 57 1.96 -5.20 3.63
N PHE A 58 2.03 -6.00 4.69
CA PHE A 58 1.10 -7.09 4.97
C PHE A 58 0.17 -6.76 6.16
N GLY A 59 -1.10 -7.15 6.07
CA GLY A 59 -2.08 -7.01 7.15
C GLY A 59 -2.29 -8.32 7.91
N ALA A 60 -2.23 -8.27 9.25
CA ALA A 60 -2.43 -9.42 10.13
C ALA A 60 -3.75 -9.30 10.92
N ALA A 61 -4.30 -10.43 11.36
CA ALA A 61 -5.55 -10.45 12.13
C ALA A 61 -5.36 -9.95 13.58
N GLY A 62 -4.12 -9.95 14.08
CA GLY A 62 -3.78 -9.46 15.41
C GLY A 62 -2.27 -9.24 15.59
N ALA A 63 -1.90 -8.69 16.73
CA ALA A 63 -0.49 -8.48 17.10
C ALA A 63 0.16 -9.78 17.60
N PRO A 64 1.48 -9.97 17.41
CA PRO A 64 2.21 -11.06 18.03
C PRO A 64 2.22 -10.89 19.56
N LYS A 65 2.14 -12.00 20.30
CA LYS A 65 2.14 -11.95 21.78
C LYS A 65 3.55 -11.79 22.35
N LEU A 66 4.55 -12.32 21.65
CA LEU A 66 5.97 -12.25 21.97
C LEU A 66 6.81 -12.43 20.70
N PHE A 67 8.13 -12.33 20.80
CA PHE A 67 9.05 -12.48 19.66
C PHE A 67 10.04 -13.65 19.79
N ASP A 68 9.95 -14.42 20.87
CA ASP A 68 10.72 -15.65 21.05
C ASP A 68 9.90 -16.86 20.57
N PRO A 69 10.25 -17.48 19.43
CA PRO A 69 9.49 -18.62 18.91
C PRO A 69 9.52 -19.84 19.84
N PHE A 70 10.48 -19.94 20.77
CA PHE A 70 10.58 -21.07 21.70
C PHE A 70 9.37 -21.15 22.66
N TYR A 71 8.83 -20.01 23.06
CA TYR A 71 7.68 -19.91 23.96
C TYR A 71 6.34 -19.68 23.24
N ALA A 72 6.33 -19.70 21.91
CA ALA A 72 5.15 -19.39 21.11
C ALA A 72 4.42 -20.66 20.64
N SER A 73 3.10 -20.54 20.49
CA SER A 73 2.26 -21.60 19.90
C SER A 73 1.17 -21.04 18.97
N ASP A 74 1.26 -19.77 18.59
CA ASP A 74 0.29 -19.09 17.74
C ASP A 74 0.91 -18.62 16.42
N GLY A 75 0.06 -18.53 15.39
CA GLY A 75 0.49 -18.16 14.05
C GLY A 75 0.92 -16.69 13.92
N GLU A 76 0.34 -15.79 14.70
CA GLU A 76 0.66 -14.34 14.60
C GLU A 76 2.10 -14.05 15.05
N THR A 77 2.58 -14.73 16.09
CA THR A 77 3.99 -14.71 16.50
C THR A 77 4.89 -15.35 15.44
N PHE A 78 4.49 -16.49 14.89
CA PHE A 78 5.30 -17.18 13.87
C PHE A 78 5.40 -16.44 12.54
N ARG A 79 4.43 -15.61 12.16
CA ARG A 79 4.49 -14.80 10.93
C ARG A 79 5.70 -13.87 10.89
N VAL A 80 6.01 -13.21 12.01
CA VAL A 80 7.13 -12.27 12.08
C VAL A 80 8.43 -12.99 12.42
N THR A 81 8.40 -13.91 13.39
CA THR A 81 9.63 -14.58 13.87
C THR A 81 10.28 -15.46 12.82
N ARG A 82 9.52 -16.04 11.87
CA ARG A 82 10.08 -16.81 10.73
C ARG A 82 10.79 -15.95 9.67
N GLN A 83 10.63 -14.63 9.71
CA GLN A 83 11.39 -13.71 8.85
C GLN A 83 12.64 -13.16 9.56
N ILE A 84 12.66 -13.22 10.90
CA ILE A 84 13.79 -12.76 11.73
C ILE A 84 14.80 -13.87 11.96
N TYR A 85 14.31 -15.10 12.19
CA TYR A 85 15.12 -16.26 12.51
C TYR A 85 15.08 -17.29 11.38
N GLU A 86 16.21 -17.95 11.20
CA GLU A 86 16.41 -19.08 10.29
C GLU A 86 16.42 -20.39 11.08
N GLN A 87 15.92 -21.47 10.46
CA GLN A 87 15.93 -22.81 11.05
C GLN A 87 17.05 -23.65 10.42
N LEU A 88 17.44 -24.73 11.11
CA LEU A 88 18.46 -25.67 10.57
C LEU A 88 18.00 -26.35 9.28
N LEU A 89 16.69 -26.54 9.13
CA LEU A 89 16.01 -27.09 7.96
C LEU A 89 14.84 -26.16 7.66
N ASP A 90 14.51 -26.01 6.37
CA ASP A 90 13.34 -25.25 5.95
C ASP A 90 12.45 -26.08 5.03
N PHE A 91 11.19 -25.65 4.88
CA PHE A 91 10.25 -26.25 3.95
C PHE A 91 10.59 -25.81 2.53
N VAL A 92 10.98 -26.77 1.68
CA VAL A 92 11.13 -26.61 0.23
C VAL A 92 9.77 -26.51 -0.44
#